data_AF-A0Q5F5-F1
#
_entry.id   AF-A0Q5F5-F1
#
_cell.length_a   1.000
_cell.length_b   1.000
_cell.length_c   1.000
_cell.angle_alpha   90.00
_cell.angle_beta   90.00
_cell.angle_gamma   90.00
#
_symmetry.space_group_name_H-M   'P 1'
#
loop_
_entity.id
_entity.type
_entity.pdbx_description
1 polymer ?
#
loop_
_entity_poly.entity_id
_entity_poly.type
_entity_poly.pdbx_seq_one_letter_code
_entity_poly.pdbx_strand_id
1 'polypeptide(L)'
;MKKSKILVSIAIAVFGTTAISFAAEADKSSSTDKLSPEGYWVQFDEDNDAGRGMPEGIIHTYFAKNDKYGKKGTLQMEIVVPLMYVDSSGKPTKPRATCYNCSNGSYNGFNYRGENAPLEGFVFAGNMQPEAGTAVANQKSDVYKNGGVINPNDGKIYASEAQVQDGGTTMFAKAAYLVWGKELGSKSAHWKRITKADYEKVKADCGVTADGQYTNSDTKVTSMCTNYPVAQFGVKSPV
;
A
#
# COMPACT_ATOMS: atom_id res chain seq x y z
N MET A 1 -41.08 26.32 -62.43
CA MET A 1 -40.03 25.52 -63.10
C MET A 1 -39.05 25.03 -62.05
N LYS A 2 -38.70 23.73 -62.17
CA LYS A 2 -37.53 22.98 -61.64
C LYS A 2 -36.45 23.84 -60.94
N LYS A 3 -35.83 23.44 -59.82
CA LYS A 3 -34.98 22.23 -59.71
C LYS A 3 -34.70 21.85 -58.25
N SER A 4 -34.68 20.54 -58.03
CA SER A 4 -34.24 19.80 -56.84
C SER A 4 -32.74 19.87 -56.58
N LYS A 5 -32.34 19.50 -55.34
CA LYS A 5 -31.30 18.52 -54.92
C LYS A 5 -31.21 18.57 -53.38
N ILE A 6 -31.90 17.70 -52.63
CA ILE A 6 -31.50 16.35 -52.15
C ILE A 6 -30.03 16.25 -51.75
N LEU A 7 -29.77 15.89 -50.49
CA LEU A 7 -29.00 14.70 -50.02
C LEU A 7 -28.53 14.97 -48.57
N VAL A 8 -29.08 14.22 -47.59
CA VAL A 8 -28.39 13.10 -46.87
C VAL A 8 -27.69 13.66 -45.61
N SER A 9 -27.91 13.19 -44.38
CA SER A 9 -28.24 11.84 -43.94
C SER A 9 -28.56 11.76 -42.44
N ILE A 10 -29.35 10.72 -42.13
CA ILE A 10 -29.22 9.77 -41.01
C ILE A 10 -29.53 10.27 -39.60
N ALA A 11 -30.70 9.79 -39.15
CA ALA A 11 -31.05 9.56 -37.76
C ALA A 11 -30.13 8.52 -37.10
N ILE A 12 -29.84 8.70 -35.82
CA ILE A 12 -29.55 7.58 -34.92
C ILE A 12 -30.45 7.74 -33.69
N ALA A 13 -31.18 6.67 -33.40
CA ALA A 13 -32.09 6.52 -32.29
C ALA A 13 -31.34 6.20 -30.98
N VAL A 14 -31.86 6.78 -29.91
CA VAL A 14 -32.03 6.30 -28.52
C VAL A 14 -31.32 4.99 -28.15
N PHE A 15 -30.47 5.03 -27.12
CA PHE A 15 -30.44 3.99 -26.06
C PHE A 15 -29.94 4.56 -24.72
N GLY A 16 -30.79 4.40 -23.70
CA GLY A 16 -30.48 4.10 -22.29
C GLY A 16 -29.36 4.87 -21.60
N THR A 17 -29.72 5.89 -20.83
CA THR A 17 -28.92 6.29 -19.67
C THR A 17 -29.03 5.21 -18.59
N THR A 18 -28.16 4.19 -18.63
CA THR A 18 -27.88 3.42 -17.42
C THR A 18 -27.17 4.37 -16.46
N ALA A 19 -27.93 4.90 -15.51
CA ALA A 19 -27.39 5.51 -14.31
C ALA A 19 -26.47 4.47 -13.68
N ILE A 20 -25.16 4.71 -13.76
CA ILE A 20 -24.17 3.98 -12.98
C ILE A 20 -24.39 4.46 -11.55
N SER A 21 -25.24 3.75 -10.82
CA SER A 21 -25.34 3.89 -9.38
C SER A 21 -23.98 3.49 -8.81
N PHE A 22 -23.16 4.49 -8.48
CA PHE A 22 -22.14 4.33 -7.46
C PHE A 22 -22.88 4.03 -6.17
N ALA A 23 -23.15 2.75 -5.91
CA ALA A 23 -23.35 2.32 -4.55
C ALA A 23 -22.04 2.66 -3.83
N ALA A 24 -22.05 3.78 -3.11
CA ALA A 24 -21.07 4.04 -2.08
C ALA A 24 -20.99 2.76 -1.25
N GLU A 25 -19.81 2.14 -1.19
CA GLU A 25 -19.48 1.11 -0.22
C GLU A 25 -19.48 1.79 1.16
N ALA A 26 -20.67 2.10 1.65
CA ALA A 26 -20.93 2.64 2.96
C ALA A 26 -20.85 1.50 3.97
N ASP A 27 -19.89 1.65 4.88
CA ASP A 27 -19.88 1.13 6.23
C ASP A 27 -20.18 -0.35 6.43
N LYS A 28 -19.14 -1.16 6.21
CA LYS A 28 -18.95 -2.39 6.98
C LYS A 28 -18.58 -2.05 8.44
N SER A 29 -19.55 -1.54 9.18
CA SER A 29 -19.45 -1.26 10.63
C SER A 29 -19.85 -2.48 11.47
N SER A 30 -19.28 -3.66 11.19
CA SER A 30 -19.16 -4.71 12.21
C SER A 30 -17.83 -4.53 12.92
N SER A 31 -17.76 -4.75 14.24
CA SER A 31 -16.49 -4.61 14.97
C SER A 31 -15.42 -5.61 14.50
N THR A 32 -15.84 -6.71 13.86
CA THR A 32 -14.99 -7.69 13.17
C THR A 32 -14.40 -7.17 11.85
N ASP A 33 -15.11 -6.32 11.11
CA ASP A 33 -14.56 -5.71 9.88
C ASP A 33 -13.43 -4.71 10.20
N LYS A 34 -13.53 -4.00 11.34
CA LYS A 34 -12.50 -3.03 11.76
C LYS A 34 -11.15 -3.69 12.06
N LEU A 35 -11.17 -4.93 12.56
CA LEU A 35 -9.97 -5.72 12.85
C LEU A 35 -9.46 -6.52 11.64
N SER A 36 -10.14 -6.44 10.49
CA SER A 36 -9.62 -7.05 9.26
C SER A 36 -8.27 -6.42 8.88
N PRO A 37 -7.23 -7.20 8.59
CA PRO A 37 -5.98 -6.64 8.10
C PRO A 37 -6.12 -6.07 6.70
N GLU A 38 -7.16 -6.42 5.91
CA GLU A 38 -7.31 -5.89 4.55
C GLU A 38 -7.64 -4.38 4.57
N GLY A 39 -7.03 -3.63 3.65
CA GLY A 39 -7.26 -2.19 3.50
C GLY A 39 -6.01 -1.40 3.15
N TYR A 40 -6.11 -0.08 3.32
CA TYR A 40 -5.04 0.87 3.01
C TYR A 40 -4.46 1.46 4.28
N TRP A 41 -3.14 1.57 4.32
CA TRP A 41 -2.38 1.98 5.50
C TRP A 41 -1.29 2.96 5.12
N VAL A 42 -1.17 4.05 5.84
CA VAL A 42 -0.05 4.99 5.69
C VAL A 42 1.08 4.52 6.59
N GLN A 43 2.21 4.21 5.97
CA GLN A 43 3.47 3.95 6.64
C GLN A 43 4.14 5.27 7.00
N PHE A 44 4.58 5.38 8.25
CA PHE A 44 5.37 6.51 8.73
C PHE A 44 6.79 6.08 9.00
N ASP A 45 7.72 7.00 8.80
CA ASP A 45 9.07 6.83 9.29
C ASP A 45 9.08 7.03 10.80
N GLU A 46 9.62 6.05 11.52
CA GLU A 46 9.74 6.05 12.98
C GLU A 46 11.21 6.09 13.44
N ASP A 47 12.16 6.09 12.50
CA ASP A 47 13.57 6.21 12.82
C ASP A 47 13.87 7.59 13.43
N ASN A 48 14.95 7.67 14.21
CA ASN A 48 15.37 8.92 14.82
C ASN A 48 16.24 9.73 13.86
N ASP A 49 15.67 10.11 12.72
CA ASP A 49 16.30 10.94 11.69
C ASP A 49 15.36 12.07 11.22
N ALA A 50 15.71 12.76 10.12
CA ALA A 50 14.94 13.91 9.65
C ALA A 50 13.61 13.53 8.95
N GLY A 51 13.38 12.24 8.67
CA GLY A 51 12.13 11.71 8.15
C GLY A 51 11.11 11.37 9.23
N ARG A 52 11.51 11.28 10.51
CA ARG A 52 10.63 10.90 11.62
C ARG A 52 9.26 11.59 11.58
N GLY A 53 8.20 10.78 11.56
CA GLY A 53 6.80 11.20 11.54
C GLY A 53 6.28 11.58 10.16
N MET A 54 7.11 11.51 9.12
CA MET A 54 6.70 11.73 7.75
C MET A 54 6.15 10.45 7.10
N PRO A 55 5.17 10.56 6.18
CA PRO A 55 4.62 9.40 5.46
C PRO A 55 5.60 8.87 4.41
N GLU A 56 6.07 7.62 4.55
CA GLU A 56 6.95 6.95 3.58
C GLU A 56 6.20 6.41 2.36
N GLY A 57 4.95 5.98 2.56
CA GLY A 57 4.13 5.44 1.50
C GLY A 57 2.77 4.94 1.98
N ILE A 58 1.94 4.55 1.02
CA ILE A 58 0.67 3.86 1.25
C ILE A 58 0.84 2.40 0.90
N ILE A 59 0.48 1.55 1.85
CA ILE A 59 0.49 0.10 1.74
C ILE A 59 -0.94 -0.40 1.60
N HIS A 60 -1.20 -1.24 0.59
CA HIS A 60 -2.42 -2.01 0.48
C HIS A 60 -2.16 -3.42 0.97
N THR A 61 -2.98 -3.87 1.90
CA THR A 61 -2.93 -5.22 2.46
C THR A 61 -4.15 -6.00 2.01
N TYR A 62 -3.95 -7.26 1.59
CA TYR A 62 -5.03 -8.10 1.06
C TYR A 62 -4.73 -9.58 1.25
N PHE A 63 -5.77 -10.41 1.28
CA PHE A 63 -5.59 -11.86 1.25
C PHE A 63 -5.35 -12.36 -0.18
N ALA A 64 -4.26 -13.12 -0.34
CA ALA A 64 -3.84 -13.76 -1.57
C ALA A 64 -5.01 -14.50 -2.26
N LYS A 65 -5.30 -14.15 -3.51
CA LYS A 65 -6.36 -14.83 -4.29
C LYS A 65 -5.86 -16.10 -5.01
N ASN A 66 -4.54 -16.22 -5.19
CA ASN A 66 -3.84 -17.34 -5.80
C ASN A 66 -2.42 -17.47 -5.19
N ASP A 67 -1.67 -18.48 -5.64
CA ASP A 67 -0.36 -18.82 -5.09
C ASP A 67 0.81 -18.03 -5.74
N LYS A 68 0.55 -16.86 -6.34
CA LYS A 68 1.56 -16.11 -7.13
C LYS A 68 2.75 -15.64 -6.28
N TYR A 69 2.47 -15.00 -5.15
CA TYR A 69 3.50 -14.48 -4.23
C TYR A 69 3.57 -15.27 -2.92
N GLY A 70 2.52 -15.97 -2.55
CA GLY A 70 2.40 -16.78 -1.34
C GLY A 70 1.10 -17.55 -1.41
N LYS A 71 0.88 -18.50 -0.49
CA LYS A 71 -0.29 -19.39 -0.54
C LYS A 71 -1.61 -18.59 -0.52
N LYS A 72 -2.61 -19.03 -1.28
CA LYS A 72 -3.96 -18.47 -1.30
C LYS A 72 -4.52 -18.38 0.13
N GLY A 73 -5.14 -17.24 0.44
CA GLY A 73 -5.69 -16.94 1.77
C GLY A 73 -4.68 -16.42 2.79
N THR A 74 -3.39 -16.30 2.44
CA THR A 74 -2.39 -15.64 3.31
C THR A 74 -2.36 -14.13 3.07
N LEU A 75 -1.95 -13.36 4.06
CA LEU A 75 -1.86 -11.91 3.97
C LEU A 75 -0.67 -11.50 3.09
N GLN A 76 -0.90 -10.54 2.20
CA GLN A 76 0.08 -9.90 1.33
C GLN A 76 0.04 -8.38 1.51
N MET A 77 1.15 -7.72 1.20
CA MET A 77 1.29 -6.27 1.29
C MET A 77 1.96 -5.73 0.03
N GLU A 78 1.36 -4.68 -0.54
CA GLU A 78 1.77 -4.01 -1.76
C GLU A 78 1.98 -2.52 -1.51
N ILE A 79 3.07 -1.96 -2.00
CA ILE A 79 3.26 -0.50 -2.02
C ILE A 79 2.41 0.07 -3.15
N VAL A 80 1.34 0.79 -2.81
CA VAL A 80 0.40 1.34 -3.81
C VAL A 80 0.65 2.80 -4.14
N VAL A 81 1.33 3.53 -3.25
CA VAL A 81 1.88 4.87 -3.52
C VAL A 81 3.16 5.05 -2.70
N PRO A 82 4.35 5.09 -3.31
CA PRO A 82 5.57 5.48 -2.60
C PRO A 82 5.62 7.02 -2.49
N LEU A 83 5.94 7.56 -1.30
CA LEU A 83 5.86 9.01 -1.04
C LEU A 83 7.21 9.65 -0.74
N MET A 84 8.03 8.99 0.07
CA MET A 84 9.39 9.46 0.35
C MET A 84 10.33 8.32 0.70
N TYR A 85 11.62 8.66 0.72
CA TYR A 85 12.68 7.84 1.28
C TYR A 85 13.68 8.78 1.97
N VAL A 86 14.35 8.31 3.02
CA VAL A 86 15.45 9.02 3.68
C VAL A 86 16.77 8.59 3.06
N ASP A 87 17.46 9.52 2.39
CA ASP A 87 18.73 9.21 1.71
C ASP A 87 19.89 8.90 2.66
N SER A 88 21.04 8.52 2.11
CA SER A 88 22.24 8.21 2.90
C SER A 88 22.81 9.40 3.67
N SER A 89 22.36 10.63 3.39
CA SER A 89 22.68 11.83 4.15
C SER A 89 21.68 12.12 5.27
N GLY A 90 20.68 11.25 5.45
CA GLY A 90 19.63 11.38 6.45
C GLY A 90 18.55 12.39 6.07
N LYS A 91 18.35 12.67 4.77
CA LYS A 91 17.38 13.67 4.31
C LYS A 91 16.17 13.03 3.60
N PRO A 92 14.95 13.48 3.92
CA PRO A 92 13.77 13.15 3.12
C PRO A 92 13.94 13.58 1.66
N THR A 93 13.71 12.66 0.75
CA THR A 93 13.79 12.89 -0.69
C THR A 93 12.63 12.24 -1.43
N LYS A 94 12.55 12.50 -2.74
CA LYS A 94 11.57 11.87 -3.62
C LYS A 94 11.62 10.34 -3.50
N PRO A 95 10.47 9.67 -3.63
CA PRO A 95 10.44 8.22 -3.55
C PRO A 95 11.30 7.62 -4.68
N ARG A 96 11.89 6.46 -4.41
CA ARG A 96 12.56 5.68 -5.46
C ARG A 96 11.50 5.14 -6.42
N ALA A 97 11.80 5.19 -7.71
CA ALA A 97 10.92 4.63 -8.74
C ALA A 97 10.91 3.09 -8.70
N THR A 98 12.09 2.51 -8.46
CA THR A 98 12.33 1.07 -8.53
C THR A 98 13.23 0.59 -7.41
N CYS A 99 13.14 -0.70 -7.10
CA CYS A 99 14.07 -1.35 -6.20
C CYS A 99 15.34 -1.83 -6.92
N TYR A 100 16.33 -0.96 -7.04
CA TYR A 100 17.62 -1.29 -7.66
C TYR A 100 18.47 -2.32 -6.87
N ASN A 101 18.25 -2.43 -5.55
CA ASN A 101 19.04 -3.32 -4.68
C ASN A 101 18.35 -4.67 -4.44
N CYS A 102 17.11 -4.83 -4.90
CA CYS A 102 16.34 -6.04 -4.70
C CYS A 102 16.76 -7.12 -5.71
N SER A 103 16.63 -8.38 -5.29
CA SER A 103 16.76 -9.54 -6.16
C SER A 103 15.41 -10.26 -6.29
N ASN A 104 15.36 -11.30 -7.12
CA ASN A 104 14.28 -12.26 -7.12
C ASN A 104 14.60 -13.37 -6.12
N GLY A 105 13.59 -13.91 -5.44
CA GLY A 105 13.84 -14.98 -4.48
C GLY A 105 12.60 -15.48 -3.76
N SER A 106 12.84 -16.28 -2.73
CA SER A 106 11.81 -16.84 -1.87
C SER A 106 12.27 -16.87 -0.42
N TYR A 107 11.38 -16.57 0.52
CA TYR A 107 11.63 -16.68 1.94
C TYR A 107 10.33 -17.01 2.68
N ASN A 108 10.34 -18.05 3.52
CA ASN A 108 9.15 -18.53 4.24
C ASN A 108 7.90 -18.66 3.35
N GLY A 109 8.07 -19.17 2.12
CA GLY A 109 6.98 -19.34 1.15
C GLY A 109 6.46 -18.05 0.49
N PHE A 110 7.04 -16.90 0.81
CA PHE A 110 6.86 -15.65 0.05
C PHE A 110 7.83 -15.62 -1.13
N ASN A 111 7.32 -15.69 -2.35
CA ASN A 111 8.05 -15.58 -3.60
C ASN A 111 7.95 -14.13 -4.10
N TYR A 112 9.08 -13.46 -4.27
CA TYR A 112 9.12 -12.06 -4.71
C TYR A 112 9.94 -11.91 -5.99
N ARG A 113 9.53 -10.93 -6.81
CA ARG A 113 10.23 -10.52 -8.03
C ARG A 113 10.70 -9.08 -7.86
N GLY A 114 11.79 -8.89 -7.13
CA GLY A 114 12.25 -7.56 -6.73
C GLY A 114 13.24 -6.92 -7.70
N GLU A 115 13.89 -7.71 -8.57
CA GLU A 115 14.95 -7.20 -9.45
C GLU A 115 14.45 -6.07 -10.36
N ASN A 116 14.91 -4.84 -10.10
CA ASN A 116 14.48 -3.62 -10.78
C ASN A 116 12.95 -3.42 -10.83
N ALA A 117 12.23 -3.99 -9.87
CA ALA A 117 10.77 -3.86 -9.82
C ALA A 117 10.38 -2.40 -9.54
N PRO A 118 9.37 -1.85 -10.25
CA PRO A 118 8.72 -0.61 -9.85
C PRO A 118 8.24 -0.69 -8.41
N LEU A 119 8.48 0.33 -7.59
CA LEU A 119 8.01 0.33 -6.20
C LEU A 119 6.49 0.47 -6.13
N GLU A 120 5.90 1.34 -6.95
CA GLU A 120 4.44 1.36 -7.08
C GLU A 120 3.97 0.05 -7.73
N GLY A 121 3.11 -0.69 -7.03
CA GLY A 121 2.67 -2.03 -7.42
C GLY A 121 3.55 -3.17 -6.89
N PHE A 122 4.59 -2.87 -6.10
CA PHE A 122 5.49 -3.89 -5.59
C PHE A 122 4.88 -4.62 -4.39
N VAL A 123 4.64 -5.93 -4.55
CA VAL A 123 4.32 -6.82 -3.42
C VAL A 123 5.63 -7.12 -2.68
N PHE A 124 5.84 -6.43 -1.56
CA PHE A 124 7.10 -6.46 -0.79
C PHE A 124 7.03 -7.36 0.45
N ALA A 125 5.83 -7.74 0.90
CA ALA A 125 5.66 -8.71 1.97
C ALA A 125 4.51 -9.68 1.65
N GLY A 126 4.63 -10.91 2.11
CA GLY A 126 3.57 -11.89 1.87
C GLY A 126 3.74 -13.22 2.57
N ASN A 127 2.81 -14.11 2.27
CA ASN A 127 2.70 -15.44 2.86
C ASN A 127 2.61 -15.43 4.39
N MET A 128 1.99 -14.41 5.00
CA MET A 128 1.74 -14.40 6.45
C MET A 128 0.44 -15.14 6.78
N GLN A 129 0.49 -16.08 7.73
CA GLN A 129 -0.67 -16.85 8.20
C GLN A 129 -1.16 -16.32 9.55
N PRO A 130 -2.48 -16.33 9.81
CA PRO A 130 -3.02 -15.99 11.12
C PRO A 130 -2.59 -17.02 12.18
N GLU A 131 -2.20 -16.54 13.35
CA GLU A 131 -1.92 -17.33 14.54
C GLU A 131 -3.15 -17.30 15.45
N ALA A 132 -3.94 -18.37 15.42
CA ALA A 132 -5.19 -18.47 16.15
C ALA A 132 -4.98 -18.29 17.67
N GLY A 133 -5.91 -17.58 18.32
CA GLY A 133 -5.89 -17.35 19.77
C GLY A 133 -5.07 -16.14 20.21
N THR A 134 -4.56 -15.35 19.28
CA THR A 134 -3.82 -14.10 19.56
C THR A 134 -4.71 -12.85 19.47
N ALA A 135 -5.90 -12.95 18.88
CA ALA A 135 -6.88 -11.88 18.85
C ALA A 135 -7.44 -11.52 20.23
N VAL A 136 -7.73 -10.23 20.41
CA VAL A 136 -8.46 -9.69 21.57
C VAL A 136 -9.68 -8.94 21.05
N ALA A 137 -10.87 -9.37 21.44
CA ALA A 137 -12.13 -8.85 20.94
C ALA A 137 -12.19 -7.31 21.00
N ASN A 138 -12.53 -6.69 19.86
CA ASN A 138 -12.63 -5.24 19.66
C ASN A 138 -11.32 -4.44 19.89
N GLN A 139 -10.18 -5.10 20.12
CA GLN A 139 -8.91 -4.44 20.39
C GLN A 139 -7.82 -4.79 19.37
N LYS A 140 -7.60 -6.09 19.12
CA LYS A 140 -6.53 -6.59 18.25
C LYS A 140 -6.99 -7.78 17.42
N SER A 141 -6.56 -7.85 16.16
CA SER A 141 -6.74 -9.03 15.31
C SER A 141 -5.85 -10.19 15.75
N ASP A 142 -6.00 -11.34 15.10
CA ASP A 142 -4.94 -12.35 15.12
C ASP A 142 -3.63 -11.73 14.60
N VAL A 143 -2.51 -12.23 15.11
CA VAL A 143 -1.17 -11.98 14.58
C VAL A 143 -1.03 -12.75 13.28
N TYR A 144 -0.61 -12.08 12.22
CA TYR A 144 -0.24 -12.67 10.94
C TYR A 144 1.27 -12.78 10.87
N LYS A 145 1.83 -13.99 10.80
CA LYS A 145 3.29 -14.23 10.89
C LYS A 145 3.73 -15.34 9.95
N ASN A 146 5.00 -15.75 10.06
CA ASN A 146 5.64 -16.79 9.23
C ASN A 146 5.71 -16.44 7.74
N GLY A 147 5.55 -15.18 7.39
CA GLY A 147 5.78 -14.68 6.04
C GLY A 147 7.21 -14.18 5.84
N GLY A 148 7.43 -13.55 4.69
CA GLY A 148 8.65 -12.84 4.36
C GLY A 148 8.37 -11.39 3.98
N VAL A 149 9.35 -10.52 4.20
CA VAL A 149 9.36 -9.13 3.72
C VAL A 149 10.71 -8.80 3.12
N ILE A 150 10.71 -8.19 1.94
CA ILE A 150 11.89 -7.59 1.33
C ILE A 150 11.87 -6.08 1.62
N ASN A 151 12.97 -5.56 2.16
CA ASN A 151 13.14 -4.14 2.37
C ASN A 151 13.64 -3.48 1.07
N PRO A 152 12.87 -2.61 0.40
CA PRO A 152 13.30 -2.01 -0.86
C PRO A 152 14.51 -1.08 -0.73
N ASN A 153 14.84 -0.62 0.48
CA ASN A 153 15.96 0.28 0.70
C ASN A 153 17.31 -0.46 0.53
N ASP A 154 17.46 -1.62 1.15
CA ASP A 154 18.71 -2.41 1.14
C ASP A 154 18.63 -3.74 0.38
N GLY A 155 17.44 -4.14 -0.08
CA GLY A 155 17.21 -5.39 -0.80
C GLY A 155 17.25 -6.65 0.08
N LYS A 156 17.38 -6.51 1.40
CA LYS A 156 17.47 -7.64 2.33
C LYS A 156 16.10 -8.20 2.66
N ILE A 157 16.10 -9.48 3.07
CA ILE A 157 14.89 -10.24 3.38
C ILE A 157 14.83 -10.57 4.86
N TYR A 158 13.64 -10.44 5.42
CA TYR A 158 13.37 -10.67 6.83
C TYR A 158 12.11 -11.53 7.00
N ALA A 159 11.96 -12.12 8.18
CA ALA A 159 10.67 -12.64 8.60
C ALA A 159 9.72 -11.48 8.84
N SER A 160 8.46 -11.66 8.44
CA SER A 160 7.43 -10.63 8.56
C SER A 160 6.34 -11.04 9.54
N GLU A 161 5.88 -10.06 10.31
CA GLU A 161 4.74 -10.15 11.20
C GLU A 161 3.88 -8.89 11.09
N ALA A 162 2.56 -9.05 11.20
CA ALA A 162 1.61 -7.95 11.18
C ALA A 162 0.43 -8.22 12.12
N GLN A 163 -0.10 -7.18 12.77
CA GLN A 163 -1.30 -7.28 13.59
C GLN A 163 -2.07 -5.96 13.55
N VAL A 164 -3.37 -6.02 13.29
CA VAL A 164 -4.25 -4.86 13.47
C VAL A 164 -4.48 -4.66 14.96
N GLN A 165 -4.25 -3.44 15.43
CA GLN A 165 -4.35 -3.03 16.83
C GLN A 165 -5.25 -1.79 16.97
N ASP A 166 -5.42 -1.33 18.21
CA ASP A 166 -6.16 -0.11 18.56
C ASP A 166 -7.60 -0.10 18.01
N GLY A 167 -8.28 -1.25 18.05
CA GLY A 167 -9.66 -1.36 17.57
C GLY A 167 -9.80 -1.16 16.06
N GLY A 168 -8.71 -1.30 15.30
CA GLY A 168 -8.70 -1.23 13.85
C GLY A 168 -7.93 -0.06 13.26
N THR A 169 -7.46 0.89 14.06
CA THR A 169 -6.87 2.14 13.54
C THR A 169 -5.39 2.04 13.21
N THR A 170 -4.69 1.07 13.79
CA THR A 170 -3.23 0.91 13.64
C THR A 170 -2.91 -0.50 13.14
N MET A 171 -2.01 -0.62 12.18
CA MET A 171 -1.33 -1.87 11.84
C MET A 171 0.05 -1.83 12.49
N PHE A 172 0.30 -2.75 13.41
CA PHE A 172 1.67 -3.06 13.82
C PHE A 172 2.28 -3.96 12.74
N ALA A 173 3.43 -3.57 12.20
CA ALA A 173 4.20 -4.35 11.24
C ALA A 173 5.63 -4.53 11.75
N LYS A 174 6.19 -5.73 11.58
CA LYS A 174 7.54 -6.07 12.06
C LYS A 174 8.32 -6.82 11.00
N ALA A 175 9.60 -6.45 10.86
CA ALA A 175 10.60 -7.16 10.09
C ALA A 175 11.67 -7.69 11.06
N ALA A 176 11.92 -9.00 11.07
CA ALA A 176 12.83 -9.65 12.00
C ALA A 176 13.91 -10.47 11.28
N TYR A 177 15.15 -10.33 11.73
CA TYR A 177 16.26 -11.18 11.30
C TYR A 177 16.31 -12.43 12.17
N LEU A 178 16.01 -13.59 11.56
CA LEU A 178 15.97 -14.88 12.23
C LEU A 178 17.16 -15.76 11.82
N VAL A 179 17.87 -16.31 12.80
CA VAL A 179 18.91 -17.33 12.60
C VAL A 179 18.56 -18.55 13.42
N TRP A 180 18.38 -19.70 12.76
CA TRP A 180 17.98 -20.97 13.38
C TRP A 180 16.74 -20.84 14.29
N GLY A 181 15.75 -20.06 13.84
CA GLY A 181 14.50 -19.81 14.57
C GLY A 181 14.62 -18.82 15.73
N LYS A 182 15.80 -18.25 16.00
CA LYS A 182 16.00 -17.21 17.01
C LYS A 182 16.05 -15.84 16.37
N GLU A 183 15.29 -14.90 16.94
CA GLU A 183 15.36 -13.49 16.57
C GLU A 183 16.65 -12.87 17.10
N LEU A 184 17.48 -12.34 16.20
CA LEU A 184 18.72 -11.63 16.54
C LEU A 184 18.57 -10.11 16.49
N GLY A 185 17.50 -9.62 15.86
CA GLY A 185 17.17 -8.21 15.77
C GLY A 185 15.91 -8.00 14.95
N SER A 186 15.20 -6.92 15.21
CA SER A 186 13.99 -6.56 14.50
C SER A 186 13.77 -5.06 14.46
N LYS A 187 12.94 -4.63 13.50
CA LYS A 187 12.39 -3.28 13.42
C LYS A 187 10.86 -3.40 13.37
N SER A 188 10.19 -2.52 14.09
CA SER A 188 8.73 -2.41 14.07
C SER A 188 8.32 -1.07 13.46
N ALA A 189 7.11 -1.01 12.92
CA ALA A 189 6.47 0.19 12.40
C ALA A 189 4.97 0.15 12.71
N HIS A 190 4.37 1.33 12.86
CA HIS A 190 2.96 1.53 13.16
C HIS A 190 2.29 2.31 12.04
N TRP A 191 1.53 1.62 11.22
CA TRP A 191 0.84 2.24 10.09
C TRP A 191 -0.57 2.63 10.47
N LYS A 192 -1.07 3.74 9.93
CA LYS A 192 -2.42 4.21 10.24
C LYS A 192 -3.37 3.88 9.12
N ARG A 193 -4.54 3.36 9.46
CA ARG A 193 -5.59 3.03 8.49
C ARG A 193 -6.09 4.31 7.82
N ILE A 194 -6.27 4.27 6.50
CA ILE A 194 -6.92 5.32 5.73
C ILE A 194 -8.07 4.77 4.91
N THR A 195 -8.92 5.66 4.41
CA THR A 195 -10.01 5.25 3.50
C THR A 195 -9.47 5.04 2.09
N LYS A 196 -10.22 4.29 1.28
CA LYS A 196 -9.95 4.15 -0.15
C LYS A 196 -9.96 5.51 -0.88
N ALA A 197 -10.85 6.43 -0.48
CA ALA A 197 -10.93 7.77 -1.06
C ALA A 197 -9.67 8.59 -0.78
N ASP A 198 -9.14 8.53 0.45
CA ASP A 198 -7.88 9.20 0.81
C ASP A 198 -6.71 8.62 -0.02
N TYR A 199 -6.65 7.29 -0.15
CA TYR A 199 -5.67 6.63 -1.00
C TYR A 199 -5.78 7.07 -2.47
N GLU A 200 -6.98 7.06 -3.06
CA GLU A 200 -7.19 7.42 -4.48
C GLU A 200 -6.79 8.86 -4.75
N LYS A 201 -7.09 9.77 -3.83
CA LYS A 201 -6.63 11.17 -3.90
C LYS A 201 -5.11 11.25 -3.91
N VAL A 202 -4.44 10.61 -2.94
CA VAL A 202 -2.98 10.64 -2.83
C VAL A 202 -2.33 10.00 -4.06
N LYS A 203 -2.91 8.92 -4.58
CA LYS A 203 -2.43 8.28 -5.82
C LYS A 203 -2.56 9.20 -7.02
N ALA A 204 -3.65 9.95 -7.14
CA ALA A 204 -3.83 10.93 -8.21
C ALA A 204 -2.85 12.11 -8.12
N ASP A 205 -2.48 12.52 -6.90
CA ASP A 205 -1.55 13.62 -6.67
C ASP A 205 -0.07 13.20 -6.82
N CYS A 206 0.27 12.02 -6.28
CA CYS A 206 1.65 11.61 -5.99
C CYS A 206 2.03 10.22 -6.51
N GLY A 207 1.13 9.51 -7.17
CA GLY A 207 1.44 8.24 -7.82
C GLY A 207 2.52 8.41 -8.88
N VAL A 208 3.38 7.41 -9.02
CA VAL A 208 4.54 7.41 -9.91
C VAL A 208 4.47 6.29 -10.93
N THR A 209 4.99 6.56 -12.12
CA THR A 209 5.19 5.56 -13.17
C THR A 209 6.39 4.67 -12.86
N ALA A 210 6.56 3.59 -13.63
CA ALA A 210 7.70 2.67 -13.48
C ALA A 210 9.07 3.33 -13.71
N ASP A 211 9.13 4.41 -14.49
CA ASP A 211 10.30 5.25 -14.72
C ASP A 211 10.44 6.40 -13.71
N GLY A 212 9.57 6.47 -12.70
CA GLY A 212 9.67 7.41 -11.58
C GLY A 212 9.13 8.80 -11.85
N GLN A 213 8.36 8.98 -12.92
CA GLN A 213 7.68 10.25 -13.19
C GLN A 213 6.39 10.30 -12.40
N TYR A 214 6.06 11.47 -11.85
CA TYR A 214 4.74 11.67 -11.29
C TYR A 214 3.68 11.55 -12.39
N THR A 215 2.61 10.82 -12.08
CA THR A 215 1.44 10.71 -12.94
C THR A 215 0.71 12.05 -13.08
N ASN A 216 0.75 12.88 -12.03
CA ASN A 216 0.32 14.27 -12.06
C ASN A 216 1.42 15.17 -12.65
N SER A 217 1.06 16.04 -13.59
CA SER A 217 1.98 16.97 -14.25
C SER A 217 2.06 18.36 -13.60
N ASP A 218 1.21 18.64 -12.60
CA ASP A 218 1.24 19.92 -11.88
C ASP A 218 2.44 19.97 -10.92
N THR A 219 3.36 20.89 -11.19
CA THR A 219 4.60 21.07 -10.41
C THR A 219 4.33 21.54 -8.99
N LYS A 220 3.25 22.28 -8.73
CA LYS A 220 2.87 22.70 -7.38
C LYS A 220 2.38 21.51 -6.57
N VAL A 221 1.52 20.68 -7.16
CA VAL A 221 1.01 19.45 -6.51
C VAL A 221 2.17 18.51 -6.19
N THR A 222 2.99 18.19 -7.19
CA THR A 222 4.08 17.22 -7.05
C THR A 222 5.23 17.69 -6.16
N SER A 223 5.43 19.00 -6.00
CA SER A 223 6.41 19.55 -5.05
C SER A 223 6.08 19.22 -3.58
N MET A 224 4.81 18.91 -3.28
CA MET A 224 4.37 18.56 -1.93
C MET A 224 4.46 17.06 -1.63
N CYS A 225 4.68 16.19 -2.62
CA CYS A 225 4.57 14.73 -2.42
C CYS A 225 5.59 14.15 -1.45
N THR A 226 6.83 14.65 -1.42
CA THR A 226 7.84 14.24 -0.43
C THR A 226 7.47 14.66 1.01
N ASN A 227 6.67 15.72 1.15
CA ASN A 227 6.21 16.25 2.43
C ASN A 227 4.68 16.18 2.49
N TYR A 228 4.07 15.12 1.94
CA TYR A 228 2.63 15.08 1.78
C TYR A 228 1.96 15.29 3.14
N PRO A 229 1.15 16.35 3.34
CA PRO A 229 0.79 16.76 4.69
C PRO A 229 0.01 15.65 5.40
N VAL A 230 0.49 15.24 6.59
CA VAL A 230 -0.10 14.13 7.36
C VAL A 230 -1.62 14.32 7.57
N ALA A 231 -2.07 15.56 7.73
CA ALA A 231 -3.49 15.90 7.87
C ALA A 231 -4.37 15.50 6.67
N GLN A 232 -3.80 15.39 5.46
CA GLN A 232 -4.53 14.96 4.26
C GLN A 232 -4.95 13.48 4.33
N PHE A 233 -4.31 12.68 5.17
CA PHE A 233 -4.68 11.28 5.39
C PHE A 233 -5.75 11.11 6.46
N GLY A 234 -6.20 12.19 7.13
CA GLY A 234 -7.16 12.10 8.23
C GLY A 234 -6.64 11.39 9.48
N VAL A 235 -5.32 11.18 9.59
CA VAL A 235 -4.66 10.46 10.69
C VAL A 235 -3.55 11.30 11.30
N LYS A 236 -2.99 10.84 12.44
CA LYS A 236 -1.84 11.45 13.09
C LYS A 236 -0.63 10.51 13.02
N SER A 237 0.56 11.09 12.93
CA SER A 237 1.82 10.37 13.10
C SER A 237 1.81 9.59 14.43
N PRO A 238 2.33 8.35 14.47
CA PRO A 238 2.51 7.59 15.70
C PRO A 238 3.68 8.11 16.56
N VAL A 239 4.57 8.93 16.00
CA VAL A 239 5.82 9.41 16.61
C VAL A 239 5.94 10.93 16.64
#